data_AF-A0A7X7PMF6-F1
#
_entry.id   AF-A0A7X7PMF6-F1
#
_cell.length_a   1.000
_cell.length_b   1.000
_cell.length_c   1.000
_cell.angle_alpha   90.00
_cell.angle_beta   90.00
_cell.angle_gamma   90.00
#
_symmetry.space_group_name_H-M   'P 1'
#
loop_
_entity.id
_entity.type
_entity.pdbx_description
1 polymer ?
#
loop_
_entity_poly.entity_id
_entity_poly.type
_entity_poly.pdbx_seq_one_letter_code
_entity_poly.pdbx_strand_id
1 'polypeptide(L)'
;ELLAGVSPVRGNTPAETISTIVSGRAASLAAARPDLPTRVVDTVRAAMALAPSQRPTAAQLAAELRGILGEGLLSRRRWAAAPSRAQMAAERFGGAMLGGVAAAVLLARLPAYPPAWSLPLAVTVAVVWALLPAAGLALLLGSLVFPFFNVSWSLGCLYVMAALGVLAATRARPICAVWPVAALVLEPIYLILAVPPAAAVLGRWRGPLTAAWSAAIAALYLTLVGHGGPFAGFREGGQALAASLAAAEHPFSALADLGAVILDPAVLAQVVAWAGMAVLARVAAGRVRLEQRLWSWAILFAGALASTALVPAALGRRVELATLFASVAVAAAVVVLPLLRCGGVISARRHRALAVGHGVRSLASRRR
;
A
#
# COMPACT_ATOMS: atom_id res chain seq x y z
N GLU A 1 23.02 -4.15 11.23
CA GLU A 1 22.24 -4.93 10.23
C GLU A 1 20.79 -5.11 10.60
N LEU A 2 20.47 -5.85 11.67
CA LEU A 2 19.07 -6.14 12.05
C LEU A 2 18.17 -4.89 12.17
N LEU A 3 18.72 -3.76 12.64
CA LEU A 3 17.96 -2.52 12.83
C LEU A 3 17.81 -1.68 11.55
N ALA A 4 18.82 -1.67 10.68
CA ALA A 4 18.88 -0.83 9.49
C ALA A 4 18.46 -1.56 8.20
N GLY A 5 18.38 -2.90 8.23
CA GLY A 5 18.12 -3.73 7.05
C GLY A 5 19.29 -3.78 6.05
N VAL A 6 20.40 -3.08 6.33
CA VAL A 6 21.61 -3.02 5.51
C VAL A 6 22.86 -3.17 6.38
N SER A 7 23.93 -3.64 5.76
CA SER A 7 25.25 -3.77 6.40
C SER A 7 25.92 -2.40 6.51
N PRO A 8 26.46 -2.03 7.69
CA PRO A 8 27.00 -0.69 7.90
C PRO A 8 28.35 -0.45 7.19
N VAL A 9 29.00 -1.50 6.72
CA VAL A 9 30.36 -1.42 6.12
C VAL A 9 30.43 -1.89 4.67
N ARG A 10 29.30 -2.33 4.08
CA ARG A 10 29.31 -3.00 2.78
C ARG A 10 29.43 -2.00 1.62
N GLY A 11 30.54 -2.07 0.89
CA GLY A 11 30.75 -1.39 -0.39
C GLY A 11 30.31 -2.24 -1.59
N ASN A 12 30.41 -1.68 -2.80
CA ASN A 12 30.11 -2.37 -4.05
C ASN A 12 31.18 -3.42 -4.41
N THR A 13 32.39 -3.27 -3.85
CA THR A 13 33.50 -4.22 -4.00
C THR A 13 34.10 -4.62 -2.64
N PRO A 14 34.84 -5.74 -2.57
CA PRO A 14 35.57 -6.12 -1.35
C PRO A 14 36.59 -5.07 -0.90
N ALA A 15 37.30 -4.45 -1.84
CA ALA A 15 38.29 -3.41 -1.55
C ALA A 15 37.65 -2.15 -0.91
N GLU A 16 36.49 -1.73 -1.44
CA GLU A 16 35.72 -0.62 -0.88
C GLU A 16 35.18 -0.94 0.53
N THR A 17 34.77 -2.18 0.76
CA THR A 17 34.35 -2.66 2.10
C THR A 17 35.50 -2.59 3.10
N ILE A 18 36.69 -3.06 2.74
CA ILE A 18 37.88 -3.00 3.59
C ILE A 18 38.28 -1.53 3.86
N SER A 19 38.29 -0.69 2.84
CA SER A 19 38.57 0.75 2.98
C SER A 19 37.60 1.42 3.95
N THR A 20 36.31 1.08 3.89
CA THR A 20 35.27 1.61 4.78
C THR A 20 35.51 1.21 6.24
N ILE A 21 35.93 -0.03 6.49
CA ILE A 21 36.26 -0.54 7.83
C ILE A 21 37.49 0.19 8.39
N VAL A 22 38.57 0.28 7.61
CA VAL A 22 39.84 0.88 8.05
C VAL A 22 39.70 2.38 8.32
N SER A 23 38.92 3.08 7.50
CA SER A 23 38.69 4.52 7.65
C SER A 23 37.62 4.88 8.69
N GLY A 24 37.00 3.89 9.35
CA GLY A 24 35.93 4.14 10.32
C GLY A 24 34.68 4.79 9.72
N ARG A 25 34.52 4.77 8.38
CA ARG A 25 33.42 5.41 7.65
C ARG A 25 32.15 4.55 7.61
N ALA A 26 31.93 3.73 8.64
CA ALA A 26 30.73 2.92 8.72
C ALA A 26 29.47 3.80 8.69
N ALA A 27 28.47 3.37 7.92
CA ALA A 27 27.23 4.12 7.77
C ALA A 27 26.55 4.34 9.13
N SER A 28 26.26 5.61 9.44
CA SER A 28 25.65 5.99 10.72
C SER A 28 24.25 5.40 10.87
N LEU A 29 24.02 4.70 11.98
CA LEU A 29 22.70 4.19 12.32
C LEU A 29 21.67 5.32 12.50
N ALA A 30 22.11 6.49 12.98
CA ALA A 30 21.25 7.67 13.14
C ALA A 30 20.72 8.18 11.80
N ALA A 31 21.56 8.16 10.77
CA ALA A 31 21.17 8.56 9.42
C ALA A 31 20.22 7.55 8.77
N ALA A 32 20.44 6.25 9.01
CA ALA A 32 19.58 5.19 8.48
C ALA A 32 18.24 5.07 9.22
N ARG A 33 18.21 5.39 10.52
CA ARG A 33 17.06 5.22 11.41
C ARG A 33 16.99 6.39 12.42
N PRO A 34 16.56 7.58 11.99
CA PRO A 34 16.43 8.76 12.86
C PRO A 34 15.30 8.59 13.90
N ASP A 35 14.48 7.55 13.75
CA ASP A 35 13.44 7.17 14.69
C ASP A 35 13.97 6.46 15.95
N LEU A 36 15.26 6.10 16.01
CA LEU A 36 15.86 5.45 17.17
C LEU A 36 16.14 6.40 18.35
N PRO A 37 15.89 5.99 19.61
CA PRO A 37 16.42 6.70 20.76
C PRO A 37 17.92 6.86 20.64
N THR A 38 18.39 8.05 20.96
CA THR A 38 19.80 8.44 20.92
C THR A 38 20.67 7.42 21.66
N ARG A 39 20.19 6.92 22.81
CA ARG A 39 20.88 5.88 23.59
C ARG A 39 21.17 4.60 22.79
N VAL A 40 20.22 4.11 21.97
CA VAL A 40 20.44 2.93 21.11
C VAL A 40 21.49 3.21 20.05
N VAL A 41 21.38 4.38 19.42
CA VAL A 41 22.31 4.83 18.38
C VAL A 41 23.73 4.92 18.95
N ASP A 42 23.87 5.50 20.13
CA ASP A 42 25.15 5.70 20.80
C ASP A 42 25.76 4.37 21.27
N THR A 43 24.95 3.47 21.84
CA THR A 43 25.41 2.13 22.22
C THR A 43 25.94 1.34 21.02
N VAL A 44 25.23 1.37 19.88
CA VAL A 44 25.69 0.70 18.64
C VAL A 44 26.92 1.41 18.06
N ARG A 45 26.99 2.74 18.11
CA ARG A 45 28.16 3.52 17.67
C ARG A 45 29.40 3.15 18.49
N ALA A 46 29.27 3.07 19.81
CA ALA A 46 30.36 2.68 20.71
C ALA A 46 30.87 1.26 20.42
N ALA A 47 29.96 0.32 20.15
CA ALA A 47 30.32 -1.05 19.73
C ALA A 47 31.09 -1.10 18.40
N MET A 48 30.94 -0.07 17.56
CA MET A 48 31.59 0.06 16.26
C MET A 48 32.82 0.98 16.29
N ALA A 49 33.33 1.36 17.47
CA ALA A 49 34.51 2.22 17.58
C ALA A 49 35.72 1.63 16.84
N LEU A 50 36.52 2.49 16.19
CA LEU A 50 37.67 2.02 15.40
C LEU A 50 38.72 1.35 16.29
N ALA A 51 39.06 2.00 17.41
CA ALA A 51 39.97 1.47 18.42
C ALA A 51 39.31 0.35 19.24
N PRO A 52 39.90 -0.87 19.32
CA PRO A 52 39.33 -1.97 20.10
C PRO A 52 39.17 -1.65 21.60
N SER A 53 40.06 -0.85 22.16
CA SER A 53 40.03 -0.43 23.58
C SER A 53 38.84 0.46 23.92
N GLN A 54 38.22 1.10 22.93
CA GLN A 54 37.04 1.94 23.10
C GLN A 54 35.73 1.15 22.93
N ARG A 55 35.81 -0.13 22.55
CA ARG A 55 34.63 -0.96 22.35
C ARG A 55 34.16 -1.54 23.68
N PRO A 56 32.86 -1.49 23.99
CA PRO A 56 32.31 -2.24 25.11
C PRO A 56 32.53 -3.74 24.89
N THR A 57 32.71 -4.47 25.99
CA THR A 57 32.69 -5.94 25.94
C THR A 57 31.31 -6.43 25.52
N ALA A 58 31.23 -7.66 24.99
CA ALA A 58 29.95 -8.26 24.61
C ALA A 58 28.96 -8.32 25.79
N ALA A 59 29.46 -8.55 27.01
CA ALA A 59 28.65 -8.56 28.22
C ALA A 59 28.08 -7.18 28.56
N GLN A 60 28.91 -6.13 28.49
CA GLN A 60 28.48 -4.74 28.71
C GLN A 60 27.46 -4.29 27.66
N LEU A 61 27.71 -4.61 26.39
CA LEU A 61 26.79 -4.31 25.30
C LEU A 61 25.43 -5.00 25.50
N ALA A 62 25.45 -6.29 25.87
CA ALA A 62 24.22 -7.03 26.13
C ALA A 62 23.47 -6.48 27.35
N ALA A 63 24.17 -6.08 28.41
CA ALA A 63 23.57 -5.47 29.61
C ALA A 63 22.89 -4.13 29.29
N GLU A 64 23.56 -3.24 28.57
CA GLU A 64 22.98 -1.95 28.13
C GLU A 64 21.75 -2.16 27.24
N LEU A 65 21.83 -3.05 26.25
CA LEU A 65 20.69 -3.34 25.37
C LEU A 65 19.50 -3.91 26.14
N ARG A 66 19.73 -4.77 27.15
CA ARG A 66 18.67 -5.26 28.04
C ARG A 66 18.11 -4.16 28.93
N GLY A 67 18.94 -3.25 29.42
CA GLY A 67 18.50 -2.06 30.17
C GLY A 67 17.56 -1.18 29.34
N ILE A 68 17.96 -0.85 28.12
CA ILE A 68 17.15 -0.07 27.18
C ILE A 68 15.81 -0.77 26.85
N LEU A 69 15.82 -2.11 26.74
CA LEU A 69 14.59 -2.89 26.55
C LEU A 69 13.69 -2.86 27.80
N GLY A 70 14.27 -2.98 29.00
CA GLY A 70 13.57 -2.97 30.29
C GLY A 70 12.93 -1.61 30.61
N GLU A 71 13.54 -0.51 30.19
CA GLU A 71 13.00 0.85 30.33
C GLU A 71 11.78 1.12 29.43
N GLY A 72 11.42 0.19 28.53
CA GLY A 72 10.28 0.35 27.63
C GLY A 72 10.47 1.45 26.58
N LEU A 73 11.68 2.02 26.44
CA LEU A 73 12.03 3.00 25.41
C LEU A 73 11.78 2.45 24.00
N LEU A 74 11.97 1.14 23.83
CA LEU A 74 11.70 0.43 22.58
C LEU A 74 10.22 -0.02 22.45
N SER A 75 9.46 -0.08 23.54
CA SER A 75 8.07 -0.56 23.55
C SER A 75 7.03 0.53 23.24
N ARG A 76 7.34 1.80 23.57
CA ARG A 76 6.41 2.94 23.41
C ARG A 76 6.20 3.41 21.97
N ARG A 77 7.10 3.07 21.03
CA ARG A 77 6.89 3.30 19.59
C ARG A 77 6.98 1.96 18.88
N ARG A 78 5.89 1.51 18.23
CA ARG A 78 6.00 0.43 17.24
C ARG A 78 6.74 0.99 16.03
N TRP A 79 8.04 0.76 16.03
CA TRP A 79 8.97 1.00 14.94
C TRP A 79 8.40 0.42 13.65
N ALA A 80 8.04 1.30 12.71
CA ALA A 80 7.79 0.84 11.36
C ALA A 80 9.11 0.25 10.85
N ALA A 81 9.14 -1.05 10.56
CA ALA A 81 10.28 -1.65 9.89
C ALA A 81 10.58 -0.81 8.63
N ALA A 82 11.85 -0.41 8.46
CA ALA A 82 12.26 0.25 7.23
C ALA A 82 11.85 -0.63 6.03
N PRO A 83 11.29 -0.05 4.95
CA PRO A 83 10.83 -0.82 3.81
C PRO A 83 12.02 -1.60 3.24
N SER A 84 11.83 -2.90 3.03
CA SER A 84 12.88 -3.75 2.46
C SER A 84 13.16 -3.35 1.00
N ARG A 85 14.34 -3.67 0.47
CA ARG A 85 14.66 -3.47 -0.96
C ARG A 85 13.64 -4.16 -1.87
N ALA A 86 13.19 -5.36 -1.48
CA ALA A 86 12.14 -6.09 -2.18
C ALA A 86 10.81 -5.32 -2.20
N GLN A 87 10.45 -4.68 -1.08
CA GLN A 87 9.25 -3.83 -1.02
C GLN A 87 9.38 -2.60 -1.92
N MET A 88 10.53 -1.93 -1.91
CA MET A 88 10.76 -0.78 -2.80
C MET A 88 10.72 -1.17 -4.28
N ALA A 89 11.30 -2.32 -4.64
CA ALA A 89 11.22 -2.86 -5.99
C ALA A 89 9.77 -3.20 -6.36
N ALA A 90 9.04 -3.89 -5.49
CA ALA A 90 7.64 -4.22 -5.70
C ALA A 90 6.76 -2.96 -5.87
N GLU A 91 7.01 -1.90 -5.09
CA GLU A 91 6.29 -0.63 -5.23
C GLU A 91 6.59 0.05 -6.57
N ARG A 92 7.84 -0.01 -7.06
CA ARG A 92 8.22 0.53 -8.38
C ARG A 92 7.59 -0.26 -9.53
N PHE A 93 7.70 -1.59 -9.49
CA PHE A 93 7.12 -2.46 -10.51
C PHE A 93 5.59 -2.37 -10.52
N GLY A 94 4.96 -2.42 -9.34
CA GLY A 94 3.52 -2.27 -9.21
C GLY A 94 3.02 -0.91 -9.71
N GLY A 95 3.71 0.17 -9.36
CA GLY A 95 3.39 1.50 -9.86
C GLY A 95 3.60 1.66 -11.37
N ALA A 96 4.69 1.13 -11.92
CA ALA A 96 4.96 1.15 -13.35
C ALA A 96 3.92 0.35 -14.15
N MET A 97 3.55 -0.84 -13.65
CA MET A 97 2.50 -1.67 -14.26
C MET A 97 1.14 -0.96 -14.23
N LEU A 98 0.71 -0.49 -13.05
CA LEU A 98 -0.57 0.20 -12.91
C LEU A 98 -0.61 1.51 -13.69
N GLY A 99 0.47 2.30 -13.67
CA GLY A 99 0.58 3.54 -14.42
C GLY A 99 0.58 3.31 -15.93
N GLY A 100 1.31 2.30 -16.42
CA GLY A 100 1.32 1.91 -17.83
C GLY A 100 -0.05 1.40 -18.31
N VAL A 101 -0.70 0.53 -17.53
CA VAL A 101 -2.06 0.05 -17.84
C VAL A 101 -3.07 1.22 -17.82
N ALA A 102 -2.99 2.10 -16.82
CA ALA A 102 -3.84 3.30 -16.77
C ALA A 102 -3.67 4.16 -18.02
N ALA A 103 -2.42 4.48 -18.38
CA ALA A 103 -2.11 5.26 -19.57
C ALA A 103 -2.63 4.57 -20.84
N ALA A 104 -2.35 3.28 -21.02
CA ALA A 104 -2.79 2.53 -22.20
C ALA A 104 -4.31 2.53 -22.35
N VAL A 105 -5.04 2.23 -21.26
CA VAL A 105 -6.51 2.18 -21.28
C VAL A 105 -7.10 3.56 -21.52
N LEU A 106 -6.65 4.59 -20.79
CA LEU A 106 -7.21 5.93 -20.88
C LEU A 106 -6.90 6.58 -22.23
N LEU A 107 -5.67 6.46 -22.73
CA LEU A 107 -5.27 7.02 -24.03
C LEU A 107 -5.92 6.27 -25.21
N ALA A 108 -6.25 4.99 -25.07
CA ALA A 108 -6.99 4.25 -26.09
C ALA A 108 -8.48 4.64 -26.14
N ARG A 109 -9.05 5.12 -25.03
CA ARG A 109 -10.47 5.48 -24.92
C ARG A 109 -10.74 6.96 -25.18
N LEU A 110 -9.73 7.82 -25.00
CA LEU A 110 -9.86 9.27 -25.15
C LEU A 110 -9.16 9.71 -26.45
N PRO A 111 -9.91 10.14 -27.49
CA PRO A 111 -9.36 10.48 -28.80
C PRO A 111 -8.67 11.85 -28.80
N ALA A 112 -7.68 12.04 -27.95
CA ALA A 112 -6.94 13.29 -27.81
C ALA A 112 -5.56 13.23 -28.48
N TYR A 113 -5.02 12.02 -28.67
CA TYR A 113 -3.74 11.78 -29.32
C TYR A 113 -3.93 10.90 -30.55
N PRO A 114 -3.05 11.01 -31.57
CA PRO A 114 -3.06 10.07 -32.69
C PRO A 114 -2.93 8.63 -32.18
N PRO A 115 -3.65 7.65 -32.77
CA PRO A 115 -3.64 6.27 -32.28
C PRO A 115 -2.24 5.67 -32.13
N ALA A 116 -1.31 6.04 -33.02
CA ALA A 116 0.09 5.63 -33.00
C ALA A 116 0.88 6.09 -31.76
N TRP A 117 0.41 7.10 -31.03
CA TRP A 117 1.09 7.67 -29.84
C TRP A 117 0.65 7.04 -28.52
N SER A 118 -0.52 6.39 -28.49
CA SER A 118 -1.10 5.83 -27.25
C SER A 118 -0.17 4.81 -26.56
N LEU A 119 0.34 3.83 -27.32
CA LEU A 119 1.22 2.78 -26.82
C LEU A 119 2.62 3.32 -26.45
N PRO A 120 3.31 4.12 -27.31
CA PRO A 120 4.57 4.77 -26.92
C PRO A 120 4.45 5.62 -25.65
N LEU A 121 3.37 6.38 -25.47
CA LEU A 121 3.16 7.18 -24.26
C LEU A 121 2.97 6.29 -23.02
N ALA A 122 2.16 5.23 -23.13
CA ALA A 122 1.95 4.29 -22.03
C ALA A 122 3.24 3.57 -21.60
N VAL A 123 4.04 3.13 -22.58
CA VAL A 123 5.37 2.54 -22.32
C VAL A 123 6.29 3.57 -21.68
N THR A 124 6.30 4.81 -22.19
CA THR A 124 7.12 5.89 -21.62
C THR A 124 6.75 6.16 -20.16
N VAL A 125 5.45 6.24 -19.84
CA VAL A 125 4.96 6.37 -18.46
C VAL A 125 5.48 5.22 -17.58
N ALA A 126 5.35 3.97 -18.03
CA ALA A 126 5.82 2.81 -17.27
C ALA A 126 7.34 2.83 -17.03
N VAL A 127 8.13 3.14 -18.07
CA VAL A 127 9.59 3.21 -17.98
C VAL A 127 10.03 4.35 -17.08
N VAL A 128 9.50 5.56 -17.27
CA VAL A 128 9.82 6.72 -16.43
C VAL A 128 9.40 6.45 -14.99
N TRP A 129 8.26 5.79 -14.74
CA TRP A 129 7.87 5.41 -13.39
C TRP A 129 8.83 4.41 -12.74
N ALA A 130 9.27 3.38 -13.48
CA ALA A 130 10.20 2.37 -12.96
C ALA A 130 11.54 3.00 -12.52
N LEU A 131 12.00 4.01 -13.26
CA LEU A 131 13.24 4.76 -12.97
C LEU A 131 13.01 5.85 -11.89
N LEU A 132 11.97 6.66 -12.07
CA LEU A 132 11.64 7.87 -11.32
C LEU A 132 10.12 7.92 -11.04
N PRO A 133 9.63 7.28 -9.96
CA PRO A 133 8.19 7.13 -9.69
C PRO A 133 7.39 8.45 -9.67
N ALA A 134 7.99 9.53 -9.13
CA ALA A 134 7.32 10.83 -9.08
C ALA A 134 7.19 11.48 -10.47
N ALA A 135 8.21 11.33 -11.32
CA ALA A 135 8.18 11.81 -12.70
C ALA A 135 7.22 10.97 -13.55
N GLY A 136 7.18 9.65 -13.34
CA GLY A 136 6.22 8.77 -14.01
C GLY A 136 4.77 9.11 -13.67
N LEU A 137 4.49 9.41 -12.40
CA LEU A 137 3.18 9.90 -11.98
C LEU A 137 2.84 11.26 -12.60
N ALA A 138 3.79 12.20 -12.59
CA ALA A 138 3.58 13.50 -13.23
C ALA A 138 3.30 13.36 -14.73
N LEU A 139 4.01 12.46 -15.42
CA LEU A 139 3.81 12.19 -16.84
C LEU A 139 2.45 11.54 -17.10
N LEU A 140 2.04 10.56 -16.29
CA LEU A 140 0.72 9.94 -16.37
C LEU A 140 -0.40 10.97 -16.18
N LEU A 141 -0.29 11.81 -15.14
CA LEU A 141 -1.32 12.82 -14.88
C LEU A 141 -1.29 13.91 -15.96
N GLY A 142 -0.11 14.30 -16.42
CA GLY A 142 0.09 15.29 -17.48
C GLY A 142 -0.48 14.86 -18.83
N SER A 143 -0.31 13.60 -19.22
CA SER A 143 -0.84 13.08 -20.50
C SER A 143 -2.37 13.05 -20.55
N LEU A 144 -3.05 13.07 -19.41
CA LEU A 144 -4.51 13.10 -19.34
C LEU A 144 -5.08 14.53 -19.37
N VAL A 145 -4.25 15.56 -19.19
CA VAL A 145 -4.71 16.96 -19.19
C VAL A 145 -5.43 17.31 -20.49
N PHE A 146 -4.82 16.98 -21.63
CA PHE A 146 -5.37 17.32 -22.94
C PHE A 146 -6.71 16.64 -23.23
N PRO A 147 -6.89 15.32 -22.99
CA PRO A 147 -8.20 14.69 -23.02
C PRO A 147 -9.31 15.40 -22.25
N PHE A 148 -9.04 15.87 -21.03
CA PHE A 148 -10.05 16.55 -20.21
C PHE A 148 -10.42 17.93 -20.77
N PHE A 149 -9.45 18.68 -21.30
CA PHE A 149 -9.73 19.95 -21.99
C PHE A 149 -10.51 19.76 -23.29
N ASN A 150 -10.40 18.60 -23.94
CA ASN A 150 -11.19 18.28 -25.13
C ASN A 150 -12.67 17.99 -24.78
N VAL A 151 -12.99 17.65 -23.52
CA VAL A 151 -14.37 17.47 -23.05
C VAL A 151 -14.98 18.81 -22.65
N SER A 152 -14.34 19.55 -21.73
CA SER A 152 -14.75 20.91 -21.37
C SER A 152 -13.62 21.68 -20.69
N TRP A 153 -13.62 23.01 -20.84
CA TRP A 153 -12.63 23.88 -20.20
C TRP A 153 -12.64 23.76 -18.67
N SER A 154 -13.84 23.77 -18.08
CA SER A 154 -14.08 23.62 -16.64
C SER A 154 -13.49 22.33 -16.09
N LEU A 155 -13.71 21.20 -16.78
CA LEU A 155 -13.21 19.90 -16.36
C LEU A 155 -11.69 19.81 -16.50
N GLY A 156 -11.11 20.38 -17.55
CA GLY A 156 -9.66 20.52 -17.72
C GLY A 156 -9.02 21.29 -16.56
N CYS A 157 -9.55 22.46 -16.19
CA CYS A 157 -9.06 23.24 -15.05
C CYS A 157 -9.16 22.49 -13.72
N LEU A 158 -10.32 21.88 -13.43
CA LEU A 158 -10.50 21.06 -12.24
C LEU A 158 -9.53 19.89 -12.19
N TYR A 159 -9.34 19.20 -13.32
CA TYR A 159 -8.42 18.09 -13.44
C TYR A 159 -6.98 18.53 -13.15
N VAL A 160 -6.51 19.65 -13.69
CA VAL A 160 -5.16 20.17 -13.42
C VAL A 160 -4.98 20.46 -11.92
N MET A 161 -5.95 21.11 -11.29
CA MET A 161 -5.91 21.40 -9.84
C MET A 161 -5.87 20.11 -9.02
N ALA A 162 -6.72 19.13 -9.35
CA ALA A 162 -6.75 17.83 -8.71
C ALA A 162 -5.44 17.05 -8.93
N ALA A 163 -4.90 17.04 -10.15
CA ALA A 163 -3.65 16.38 -10.51
C ALA A 163 -2.47 16.96 -9.72
N LEU A 164 -2.38 18.28 -9.59
CA LEU A 164 -1.36 18.94 -8.77
C LEU A 164 -1.51 18.59 -7.28
N GLY A 165 -2.76 18.56 -6.78
CA GLY A 165 -3.07 18.14 -5.41
C GLY A 165 -2.66 16.69 -5.14
N VAL A 166 -3.00 15.77 -6.03
CA VAL A 166 -2.62 14.35 -5.95
C VAL A 166 -1.10 14.20 -6.02
N LEU A 167 -0.44 14.89 -6.95
CA LEU A 167 1.01 14.87 -7.06
C LEU A 167 1.66 15.35 -5.76
N ALA A 168 1.18 16.46 -5.20
CA ALA A 168 1.66 17.02 -3.94
C ALA A 168 1.44 16.10 -2.73
N ALA A 169 0.24 15.52 -2.60
CA ALA A 169 -0.13 14.62 -1.50
C ALA A 169 0.63 13.29 -1.56
N THR A 170 0.96 12.81 -2.76
CA THR A 170 1.60 11.50 -2.97
C THR A 170 3.08 11.57 -3.32
N ARG A 171 3.73 12.75 -3.27
CA ARG A 171 5.18 12.91 -3.58
C ARG A 171 6.06 11.88 -2.88
N ALA A 172 5.77 11.60 -1.61
CA ALA A 172 6.55 10.66 -0.81
C ALA A 172 6.33 9.18 -1.18
N ARG A 173 5.16 8.84 -1.75
CA ARG A 173 4.80 7.47 -2.20
C ARG A 173 3.82 7.53 -3.39
N PRO A 174 4.33 7.73 -4.63
CA PRO A 174 3.51 7.92 -5.82
C PRO A 174 2.54 6.77 -6.12
N ILE A 175 2.86 5.56 -5.68
CA ILE A 175 2.00 4.37 -5.85
C ILE A 175 0.59 4.55 -5.27
N CYS A 176 0.42 5.40 -4.24
CA CYS A 176 -0.89 5.64 -3.65
C CYS A 176 -1.86 6.32 -4.64
N ALA A 177 -1.34 7.10 -5.59
CA ALA A 177 -2.16 7.83 -6.57
C ALA A 177 -2.84 6.90 -7.59
N VAL A 178 -2.19 5.78 -7.95
CA VAL A 178 -2.67 4.83 -8.97
C VAL A 178 -3.47 3.66 -8.42
N TRP A 179 -3.69 3.61 -7.11
CA TRP A 179 -4.49 2.57 -6.46
C TRP A 179 -5.97 2.51 -6.93
N PRO A 180 -6.62 3.61 -7.31
CA PRO A 180 -7.93 3.53 -7.95
C PRO A 180 -7.92 2.73 -9.26
N VAL A 181 -6.84 2.81 -10.04
CA VAL A 181 -6.69 2.03 -11.27
C VAL A 181 -6.68 0.54 -10.94
N ALA A 182 -5.97 0.14 -9.88
CA ALA A 182 -5.99 -1.25 -9.42
C ALA A 182 -7.39 -1.71 -9.06
N ALA A 183 -8.19 -0.85 -8.41
CA ALA A 183 -9.60 -1.17 -8.10
C ALA A 183 -10.43 -1.39 -9.35
N LEU A 184 -10.31 -0.49 -10.34
CA LEU A 184 -11.06 -0.59 -11.59
C LEU A 184 -10.62 -1.75 -12.48
N VAL A 185 -9.34 -2.11 -12.49
CA VAL A 185 -8.84 -3.27 -13.25
C VAL A 185 -9.29 -4.59 -12.63
N LEU A 186 -9.44 -4.64 -11.31
CA LEU A 186 -9.91 -5.82 -10.58
C LEU A 186 -11.44 -5.95 -10.55
N GLU A 187 -12.16 -4.91 -10.95
CA GLU A 187 -13.62 -4.86 -10.95
C GLU A 187 -14.27 -5.93 -11.86
N PRO A 188 -13.85 -6.12 -13.13
CA PRO A 188 -14.50 -7.06 -14.05
C PRO A 188 -14.36 -8.54 -13.64
N ILE A 189 -13.40 -8.84 -12.75
CA ILE A 189 -13.12 -10.19 -12.23
C ILE A 189 -13.54 -10.33 -10.76
N TYR A 190 -14.41 -9.44 -10.28
CA TYR A 190 -14.99 -9.46 -8.93
C TYR A 190 -13.96 -9.40 -7.78
N LEU A 191 -12.76 -8.87 -8.06
CA LEU A 191 -11.64 -8.76 -7.10
C LEU A 191 -11.50 -7.35 -6.50
N ILE A 192 -12.42 -6.43 -6.79
CA ILE A 192 -12.33 -5.04 -6.33
C ILE A 192 -12.21 -4.91 -4.80
N LEU A 193 -12.82 -5.81 -4.03
CA LEU A 193 -12.74 -5.83 -2.56
C LEU A 193 -11.40 -6.32 -2.00
N ALA A 194 -10.50 -6.84 -2.84
CA ALA A 194 -9.13 -7.14 -2.43
C ALA A 194 -8.27 -5.86 -2.28
N VAL A 195 -8.70 -4.74 -2.87
CA VAL A 195 -7.93 -3.48 -2.90
C VAL A 195 -7.81 -2.85 -1.51
N PRO A 196 -8.89 -2.72 -0.71
CA PRO A 196 -8.79 -2.18 0.65
C PRO A 196 -7.83 -2.92 1.58
N PRO A 197 -7.89 -4.27 1.72
CA PRO A 197 -6.94 -4.97 2.57
C PRO A 197 -5.53 -4.93 1.99
N ALA A 198 -5.35 -4.91 0.65
CA ALA A 198 -4.03 -4.72 0.04
C ALA A 198 -3.42 -3.33 0.36
N ALA A 199 -4.25 -2.29 0.40
CA ALA A 199 -3.81 -0.93 0.76
C ALA A 199 -3.24 -0.83 2.19
N ALA A 200 -3.59 -1.75 3.09
CA ALA A 200 -3.07 -1.79 4.47
C ALA A 200 -1.53 -1.85 4.56
N VAL A 201 -0.87 -2.37 3.52
CA VAL A 201 0.60 -2.45 3.41
C VAL A 201 1.25 -1.07 3.31
N LEU A 202 0.52 -0.05 2.84
CA LEU A 202 1.04 1.31 2.61
C LEU A 202 1.27 2.12 3.89
N GLY A 203 0.81 1.64 5.04
CA GLY A 203 1.07 2.22 6.35
C GLY A 203 -0.20 2.52 7.15
N ARG A 204 -0.01 3.11 8.35
CA ARG A 204 -1.12 3.39 9.29
C ARG A 204 -2.13 4.38 8.75
N TRP A 205 -1.65 5.47 8.15
CA TRP A 205 -2.49 6.56 7.66
C TRP A 205 -2.71 6.48 6.16
N ARG A 206 -1.66 6.12 5.41
CA ARG A 206 -1.75 6.04 3.95
C ARG A 206 -2.64 4.89 3.48
N GLY A 207 -2.60 3.73 4.13
CA GLY A 207 -3.47 2.60 3.75
C GLY A 207 -4.95 2.94 3.71
N PRO A 208 -5.56 3.41 4.81
CA PRO A 208 -6.98 3.77 4.80
C PRO A 208 -7.31 4.96 3.89
N LEU A 209 -6.43 5.97 3.80
CA LEU A 209 -6.64 7.09 2.89
C LEU A 209 -6.60 6.66 1.42
N THR A 210 -5.67 5.78 1.05
CA THR A 210 -5.60 5.23 -0.30
C THR A 210 -6.82 4.36 -0.60
N ALA A 211 -7.31 3.56 0.35
CA ALA A 211 -8.53 2.77 0.18
C ALA A 211 -9.76 3.68 0.02
N ALA A 212 -9.89 4.73 0.83
CA ALA A 212 -10.95 5.73 0.71
C ALA A 212 -10.92 6.43 -0.66
N TRP A 213 -9.74 6.86 -1.09
CA TRP A 213 -9.51 7.47 -2.40
C TRP A 213 -9.89 6.54 -3.55
N SER A 214 -9.47 5.26 -3.49
CA SER A 214 -9.86 4.24 -4.47
C SER A 214 -11.37 4.05 -4.54
N ALA A 215 -12.05 3.99 -3.40
CA ALA A 215 -13.51 3.87 -3.35
C ALA A 215 -14.20 5.07 -3.98
N ALA A 216 -13.77 6.30 -3.66
CA ALA A 216 -14.37 7.52 -4.21
C ALA A 216 -14.21 7.60 -5.73
N ILE A 217 -13.03 7.30 -6.26
CA ILE A 217 -12.78 7.31 -7.70
C ILE A 217 -13.51 6.16 -8.42
N ALA A 218 -13.55 4.95 -7.82
CA ALA A 218 -14.31 3.84 -8.38
C ALA A 218 -15.81 4.16 -8.45
N ALA A 219 -16.36 4.75 -7.38
CA ALA A 219 -17.74 5.23 -7.34
C ALA A 219 -18.05 6.24 -8.44
N LEU A 220 -17.17 7.24 -8.60
CA LEU A 220 -17.32 8.26 -9.63
C LEU A 220 -17.26 7.66 -11.04
N TYR A 221 -16.28 6.79 -11.31
CA TYR A 221 -16.13 6.13 -12.59
C TYR A 221 -17.34 5.26 -12.95
N LEU A 222 -17.80 4.41 -12.02
CA LEU A 222 -18.96 3.55 -12.25
C LEU A 222 -20.25 4.36 -12.40
N THR A 223 -20.38 5.47 -11.67
CA THR A 223 -21.49 6.42 -11.83
C THR A 223 -21.53 7.02 -13.23
N LEU A 224 -20.36 7.40 -13.78
CA LEU A 224 -20.23 7.95 -15.13
C LEU A 224 -20.49 6.91 -16.23
N VAL A 225 -19.96 5.71 -16.07
CA VAL A 225 -20.11 4.62 -17.06
C VAL A 225 -21.51 4.00 -17.01
N GLY A 226 -22.22 4.15 -15.89
CA GLY A 226 -23.58 3.63 -15.71
C GLY A 226 -23.65 2.09 -15.72
N HIS A 227 -22.52 1.41 -15.50
CA HIS A 227 -22.46 -0.05 -15.39
C HIS A 227 -22.39 -0.47 -13.93
N GLY A 228 -23.31 -1.35 -13.53
CA GLY A 228 -23.32 -1.98 -12.22
C GLY A 228 -22.30 -3.10 -12.12
N GLY A 229 -21.69 -3.21 -10.94
CA GLY A 229 -20.73 -4.25 -10.59
C GLY A 229 -20.85 -4.64 -9.11
N PRO A 230 -19.90 -5.43 -8.56
CA PRO A 230 -19.89 -5.79 -7.13
C PRO A 230 -19.69 -4.59 -6.20
N PHE A 231 -19.33 -3.43 -6.75
CA PHE A 231 -19.22 -2.18 -6.03
C PHE A 231 -20.60 -1.53 -5.89
N ALA A 232 -21.11 -1.42 -4.67
CA ALA A 232 -22.46 -0.94 -4.40
C ALA A 232 -22.60 0.58 -4.31
N GLY A 233 -21.51 1.30 -4.01
CA GLY A 233 -21.54 2.72 -3.69
C GLY A 233 -21.42 3.63 -4.91
N PHE A 234 -22.15 3.39 -6.00
CA PHE A 234 -22.22 4.30 -7.16
C PHE A 234 -23.65 4.78 -7.39
N ARG A 235 -23.90 5.89 -8.09
CA ARG A 235 -25.24 6.31 -8.50
C ARG A 235 -25.49 5.88 -9.95
N GLU A 236 -26.71 5.49 -10.30
CA GLU A 236 -27.09 5.35 -11.71
C GLU A 236 -27.26 6.75 -12.31
N GLY A 237 -26.13 7.41 -12.62
CA GLY A 237 -26.09 8.74 -13.22
C GLY A 237 -25.85 8.69 -14.73
N GLY A 238 -25.01 7.74 -15.17
CA GLY A 238 -24.74 7.42 -16.57
C GLY A 238 -24.48 8.66 -17.43
N GLN A 239 -25.19 8.71 -18.56
CA GLN A 239 -25.05 9.76 -19.58
C GLN A 239 -25.46 11.16 -19.10
N ALA A 240 -26.35 11.29 -18.11
CA ALA A 240 -26.83 12.60 -17.65
C ALA A 240 -25.74 13.39 -16.92
N LEU A 241 -24.97 12.72 -16.04
CA LEU A 241 -23.83 13.33 -15.36
C LEU A 241 -22.69 13.63 -16.35
N ALA A 242 -22.42 12.74 -17.30
CA ALA A 242 -21.41 13.00 -18.33
C ALA A 242 -21.77 14.22 -19.19
N ALA A 243 -23.06 14.36 -19.54
CA ALA A 243 -23.56 15.51 -20.28
C ALA A 243 -23.49 16.80 -19.45
N SER A 244 -23.82 16.77 -18.16
CA SER A 244 -23.75 17.97 -17.29
C SER A 244 -22.30 18.46 -17.13
N LEU A 245 -21.35 17.54 -16.96
CA LEU A 245 -19.92 17.86 -16.86
C LEU A 245 -19.33 18.39 -18.18
N ALA A 246 -19.80 17.86 -19.31
CA ALA A 246 -19.40 18.35 -20.63
C ALA A 246 -19.98 19.74 -20.94
N ALA A 247 -21.22 20.02 -20.50
CA ALA A 247 -21.88 21.31 -20.68
C ALA A 247 -21.47 22.37 -19.65
N ALA A 248 -20.69 22.03 -18.63
CA ALA A 248 -20.34 22.94 -17.55
C ALA A 248 -19.43 24.10 -18.03
N GLU A 249 -19.99 25.31 -18.10
CA GLU A 249 -19.25 26.53 -18.47
C GLU A 249 -18.32 27.05 -17.36
N HIS A 250 -18.59 26.69 -16.11
CA HIS A 250 -17.81 27.13 -14.94
C HIS A 250 -17.22 25.94 -14.16
N PRO A 251 -15.98 26.04 -13.64
CA PRO A 251 -15.36 24.97 -12.86
C PRO A 251 -16.11 24.69 -11.55
N PHE A 252 -16.82 25.68 -10.98
CA PHE A 252 -17.57 25.48 -9.76
C PHE A 252 -18.83 24.64 -9.95
N SER A 253 -19.50 24.70 -11.11
CA SER A 253 -20.66 23.85 -11.37
C SER A 253 -20.24 22.39 -11.58
N ALA A 254 -19.18 22.15 -12.36
CA ALA A 254 -18.61 20.82 -12.49
C ALA A 254 -18.13 20.26 -11.13
N LEU A 255 -17.54 21.10 -10.26
CA LEU A 255 -17.16 20.70 -8.91
C LEU A 255 -18.38 20.34 -8.05
N ALA A 256 -19.47 21.09 -8.16
CA ALA A 256 -20.72 20.82 -7.44
C ALA A 256 -21.33 19.49 -7.90
N ASP A 257 -21.35 19.22 -9.21
CA ASP A 257 -21.86 17.95 -9.78
C ASP A 257 -21.02 16.75 -9.31
N LEU A 258 -19.69 16.85 -9.38
CA LEU A 258 -18.77 15.82 -8.86
C LEU A 258 -18.93 15.65 -7.34
N GLY A 259 -19.09 16.77 -6.63
CA GLY A 259 -19.30 16.81 -5.19
C GLY A 259 -20.60 16.12 -4.78
N ALA A 260 -21.69 16.34 -5.52
CA ALA A 260 -22.98 15.69 -5.27
C ALA A 260 -22.91 14.17 -5.40
N VAL A 261 -22.09 13.66 -6.32
CA VAL A 261 -21.81 12.22 -6.42
C VAL A 261 -21.01 11.75 -5.21
N ILE A 262 -19.90 12.39 -4.88
CA ILE A 262 -19.00 11.94 -3.80
C ILE A 262 -19.68 12.02 -2.43
N LEU A 263 -20.52 13.03 -2.22
CA LEU A 263 -21.26 13.26 -0.97
C LEU A 263 -22.54 12.43 -0.86
N ASP A 264 -22.85 11.59 -1.86
CA ASP A 264 -23.96 10.66 -1.76
C ASP A 264 -23.74 9.72 -0.55
N PRO A 265 -24.75 9.52 0.31
CA PRO A 265 -24.61 8.68 1.50
C PRO A 265 -24.11 7.26 1.20
N ALA A 266 -24.49 6.71 0.04
CA ALA A 266 -24.03 5.39 -0.39
C ALA A 266 -22.53 5.36 -0.68
N VAL A 267 -22.04 6.39 -1.38
CA VAL A 267 -20.62 6.56 -1.73
C VAL A 267 -19.82 6.76 -0.45
N LEU A 268 -20.28 7.65 0.43
CA LEU A 268 -19.63 7.91 1.73
C LEU A 268 -19.56 6.65 2.60
N ALA A 269 -20.65 5.88 2.69
CA ALA A 269 -20.67 4.61 3.43
C ALA A 269 -19.62 3.63 2.87
N GLN A 270 -19.50 3.55 1.54
CA GLN A 270 -18.53 2.67 0.88
C GLN A 270 -17.08 3.13 1.09
N VAL A 271 -16.83 4.43 1.00
CA VAL A 271 -15.53 5.05 1.29
C VAL A 271 -15.09 4.74 2.73
N VAL A 272 -16.00 4.89 3.69
CA VAL A 272 -15.75 4.56 5.10
C VAL A 272 -15.53 3.06 5.30
N ALA A 273 -16.32 2.21 4.65
CA ALA A 273 -16.15 0.76 4.71
C ALA A 273 -14.77 0.31 4.18
N TRP A 274 -14.33 0.88 3.05
CA TRP A 274 -13.02 0.60 2.46
C TRP A 274 -11.87 1.06 3.35
N ALA A 275 -11.97 2.28 3.91
CA ALA A 275 -11.00 2.76 4.89
C ALA A 275 -10.94 1.85 6.12
N GLY A 276 -12.10 1.45 6.66
CA GLY A 276 -12.23 0.55 7.80
C GLY A 276 -11.61 -0.82 7.54
N MET A 277 -11.83 -1.40 6.36
CA MET A 277 -11.20 -2.66 5.95
C MET A 277 -9.67 -2.55 5.91
N ALA A 278 -9.11 -1.46 5.38
CA ALA A 278 -7.67 -1.25 5.40
C ALA A 278 -7.10 -1.16 6.83
N VAL A 279 -7.82 -0.47 7.74
CA VAL A 279 -7.45 -0.41 9.16
C VAL A 279 -7.48 -1.79 9.81
N LEU A 280 -8.58 -2.53 9.63
CA LEU A 280 -8.77 -3.86 10.20
C LEU A 280 -7.73 -4.86 9.68
N ALA A 281 -7.43 -4.84 8.37
CA ALA A 281 -6.41 -5.70 7.77
C ALA A 281 -5.02 -5.42 8.38
N ARG A 282 -4.70 -4.15 8.62
CA ARG A 282 -3.46 -3.78 9.30
C ARG A 282 -3.44 -4.28 10.76
N VAL A 283 -4.55 -4.11 11.48
CA VAL A 283 -4.67 -4.61 12.86
C VAL A 283 -4.49 -6.13 12.90
N ALA A 284 -5.16 -6.85 12.00
CA ALA A 284 -5.07 -8.30 11.86
C ALA A 284 -3.64 -8.78 11.59
N ALA A 285 -2.93 -8.10 10.68
CA ALA A 285 -1.54 -8.41 10.34
C ALA A 285 -0.59 -8.25 11.54
N GLY A 286 -0.88 -7.33 12.46
CA GLY A 286 -0.07 -7.06 13.64
C GLY A 286 -0.37 -7.94 14.86
N ARG A 287 -1.36 -8.83 14.81
CA ARG A 287 -1.70 -9.73 15.95
C ARG A 287 -0.91 -11.03 15.91
N VAL A 288 -0.40 -11.45 17.06
CA VAL A 288 0.44 -12.67 17.20
C VAL A 288 -0.41 -13.92 17.45
N ARG A 289 -1.53 -13.80 18.17
CA ARG A 289 -2.40 -14.94 18.49
C ARG A 289 -3.31 -15.30 17.31
N LEU A 290 -3.36 -16.60 16.99
CA LEU A 290 -4.15 -17.12 15.86
C LEU A 290 -5.65 -16.78 16.01
N GLU A 291 -6.23 -17.01 17.18
CA GLU A 291 -7.63 -16.70 17.48
C GLU A 291 -7.96 -15.23 17.17
N GLN A 292 -7.14 -14.30 17.66
CA GLN A 292 -7.37 -12.87 17.43
C GLN A 292 -7.21 -12.48 15.96
N ARG A 293 -6.37 -13.20 15.19
CA ARG A 293 -6.26 -13.01 13.73
C ARG A 293 -7.50 -13.53 13.03
N LEU A 294 -8.00 -14.72 13.41
CA LEU A 294 -9.24 -15.29 12.86
C LEU A 294 -10.44 -14.36 13.11
N TRP A 295 -10.59 -13.83 14.33
CA TRP A 295 -11.62 -12.83 14.63
C TRP A 295 -11.47 -11.56 13.79
N SER A 296 -10.26 -11.07 13.57
CA SER A 296 -10.06 -9.87 12.75
C SER A 296 -10.41 -10.12 11.28
N TRP A 297 -10.10 -11.32 10.77
CA TRP A 297 -10.48 -11.73 9.42
C TRP A 297 -11.98 -11.99 9.27
N ALA A 298 -12.63 -12.55 10.29
CA ALA A 298 -14.09 -12.69 10.33
C ALA A 298 -14.78 -11.31 10.28
N ILE A 299 -14.27 -10.32 11.02
CA ILE A 299 -14.79 -8.95 10.98
C ILE A 299 -14.54 -8.30 9.61
N LEU A 300 -13.37 -8.52 9.00
CA LEU A 300 -13.09 -8.04 7.63
C LEU A 300 -14.06 -8.63 6.61
N PHE A 301 -14.34 -9.92 6.72
CA PHE A 301 -15.27 -10.62 5.86
C PHE A 301 -16.70 -10.14 6.07
N ALA A 302 -17.13 -9.97 7.33
CA ALA A 302 -18.42 -9.39 7.67
C ALA A 302 -18.55 -7.95 7.16
N GLY A 303 -17.47 -7.15 7.24
CA GLY A 303 -17.42 -5.79 6.70
C GLY A 303 -17.52 -5.76 5.16
N ALA A 304 -16.82 -6.67 4.48
CA ALA A 304 -16.94 -6.83 3.04
C ALA A 304 -18.37 -7.21 2.64
N LEU A 305 -18.98 -8.19 3.33
CA LEU A 305 -20.37 -8.60 3.14
C LEU A 305 -21.35 -7.44 3.38
N ALA A 306 -21.15 -6.69 4.46
CA ALA A 306 -21.96 -5.51 4.77
C ALA A 306 -21.86 -4.46 3.65
N SER A 307 -20.65 -4.22 3.13
CA SER A 307 -20.42 -3.24 2.07
C SER A 307 -21.05 -3.63 0.72
N THR A 308 -21.14 -4.93 0.41
CA THR A 308 -21.67 -5.42 -0.87
C THR A 308 -23.13 -5.84 -0.82
N ALA A 309 -23.68 -6.11 0.37
CA ALA A 309 -25.05 -6.56 0.53
C ALA A 309 -25.91 -5.60 1.35
N LEU A 310 -25.47 -5.22 2.56
CA LEU A 310 -26.30 -4.46 3.48
C LEU A 310 -26.44 -3.00 3.05
N VAL A 311 -25.34 -2.36 2.61
CA VAL A 311 -25.38 -0.98 2.10
C VAL A 311 -26.31 -0.85 0.89
N PRO A 312 -26.17 -1.64 -0.19
CA PRO A 312 -27.10 -1.56 -1.32
C PRO A 312 -28.53 -1.97 -0.95
N ALA A 313 -28.74 -2.98 -0.10
CA ALA A 313 -30.08 -3.37 0.34
C ALA A 313 -30.77 -2.28 1.17
N ALA A 314 -30.04 -1.59 2.06
CA ALA A 314 -30.56 -0.46 2.84
C ALA A 314 -30.92 0.74 1.95
N LEU A 315 -30.32 0.83 0.76
CA LEU A 315 -30.61 1.84 -0.26
C LEU A 315 -31.70 1.39 -1.26
N GLY A 316 -32.38 0.26 -0.99
CA GLY A 316 -33.48 -0.25 -1.83
C GLY A 316 -33.02 -0.91 -3.13
N ARG A 317 -31.73 -1.24 -3.27
CA ARG A 317 -31.21 -1.87 -4.49
C ARG A 317 -31.30 -3.39 -4.43
N ARG A 318 -31.58 -4.00 -5.58
CA ARG A 318 -31.56 -5.46 -5.72
C ARG A 318 -30.11 -5.95 -5.68
N VAL A 319 -29.82 -6.88 -4.78
CA VAL A 319 -28.51 -7.52 -4.69
C VAL A 319 -28.62 -8.91 -5.30
N GLU A 320 -27.91 -9.14 -6.40
CA GLU A 320 -27.83 -10.48 -6.98
C GLU A 320 -26.97 -11.40 -6.11
N LEU A 321 -27.56 -12.52 -5.69
CA LEU A 321 -26.90 -13.53 -4.85
C LEU A 321 -25.60 -14.07 -5.47
N ALA A 322 -25.55 -14.22 -6.80
CA ALA A 322 -24.36 -14.69 -7.52
C ALA A 322 -23.17 -13.74 -7.36
N THR A 323 -23.40 -12.44 -7.52
CA THR A 323 -22.40 -11.37 -7.36
C THR A 323 -21.89 -11.29 -5.92
N LEU A 324 -22.80 -11.51 -4.97
CA LEU A 324 -22.52 -11.61 -3.55
C LEU A 324 -21.59 -12.80 -3.25
N PHE A 325 -21.95 -14.01 -3.70
CA PHE A 325 -21.16 -15.21 -3.49
C PHE A 325 -19.79 -15.14 -4.16
N ALA A 326 -19.70 -14.63 -5.40
CA ALA A 326 -18.43 -14.48 -6.10
C ALA A 326 -17.48 -13.53 -5.36
N SER A 327 -17.97 -12.34 -4.99
CA SER A 327 -17.18 -11.33 -4.28
C SER A 327 -16.70 -11.83 -2.92
N VAL A 328 -17.57 -12.56 -2.22
CA VAL A 328 -17.32 -13.10 -0.89
C VAL A 328 -16.36 -14.29 -0.93
N ALA A 329 -16.54 -15.25 -1.85
CA ALA A 329 -15.66 -16.40 -2.01
C ALA A 329 -14.25 -15.99 -2.43
N VAL A 330 -14.14 -15.00 -3.31
CA VAL A 330 -12.88 -14.45 -3.79
C VAL A 330 -12.17 -13.65 -2.68
N ALA A 331 -12.90 -12.82 -1.93
CA ALA A 331 -12.36 -12.15 -0.75
C ALA A 331 -11.88 -13.19 0.29
N ALA A 332 -12.65 -14.25 0.52
CA ALA A 332 -12.25 -15.35 1.41
C ALA A 332 -10.94 -16.00 0.94
N ALA A 333 -10.80 -16.30 -0.36
CA ALA A 333 -9.60 -16.91 -0.90
C ALA A 333 -8.37 -16.02 -0.71
N VAL A 334 -8.48 -14.72 -0.99
CA VAL A 334 -7.40 -13.73 -0.81
C VAL A 334 -7.04 -13.53 0.66
N VAL A 335 -8.03 -13.63 1.55
CA VAL A 335 -7.88 -13.53 3.01
C VAL A 335 -7.25 -14.80 3.63
N VAL A 336 -7.60 -15.97 3.11
CA VAL A 336 -7.19 -17.29 3.62
C VAL A 336 -5.79 -17.68 3.11
N LEU A 337 -5.40 -17.30 1.90
CA LEU A 337 -4.07 -17.58 1.33
C LEU A 337 -2.89 -17.13 2.23
N PRO A 338 -2.91 -15.92 2.82
CA PRO A 338 -1.91 -15.48 3.79
C PRO A 338 -1.89 -16.30 5.09
N LEU A 339 -3.06 -16.78 5.54
CA LEU A 339 -3.17 -17.64 6.73
C LEU A 339 -2.53 -19.01 6.48
N LEU A 340 -2.76 -19.59 5.30
CA LEU A 340 -2.15 -20.87 4.88
C LEU A 340 -0.62 -20.77 4.76
N ARG A 341 -0.10 -19.67 4.18
CA ARG A 341 1.36 -19.44 4.12
C ARG A 341 2.02 -19.23 5.48
N CYS A 342 1.32 -18.65 6.46
CA CYS A 342 1.87 -18.46 7.80
C CYS A 342 1.87 -19.74 8.66
N GLY A 343 0.90 -20.64 8.45
CA GLY A 343 0.82 -21.92 9.15
C GLY A 343 2.07 -22.80 8.93
N GLY A 344 2.60 -22.81 7.70
CA GLY A 344 3.81 -23.58 7.36
C GLY A 344 5.10 -23.05 8.02
N VAL A 345 5.19 -21.76 8.34
CA VAL A 345 6.38 -21.18 8.99
C VAL A 345 6.41 -21.49 10.49
N ILE A 346 5.24 -21.60 11.12
CA ILE A 346 5.12 -21.93 12.54
C ILE A 346 5.39 -23.42 12.76
N SER A 347 4.92 -24.32 11.87
CA SER A 347 5.26 -25.75 11.95
C SER A 347 6.76 -25.98 11.76
N ALA A 348 7.39 -25.31 10.78
CA ALA A 348 8.82 -25.43 10.53
C ALA A 348 9.70 -24.97 11.70
N ARG A 349 9.33 -23.88 12.40
CA ARG A 349 10.06 -23.43 13.60
C ARG A 349 9.87 -24.37 14.80
N ARG A 350 8.69 -24.97 14.96
CA ARG A 350 8.42 -25.92 16.06
C ARG A 350 9.21 -27.22 15.86
N HIS A 351 9.31 -27.71 14.64
CA HIS A 351 10.14 -28.89 14.33
C HIS A 351 11.65 -28.63 14.52
N ARG A 352 12.16 -27.44 14.18
CA ARG A 352 13.56 -27.08 14.49
C ARG A 352 13.84 -26.95 15.98
N ALA A 353 12.92 -26.36 16.75
CA ALA A 353 13.09 -26.24 18.20
C ALA A 353 13.10 -27.62 18.90
N LEU A 354 12.27 -28.56 18.44
CA LEU A 354 12.24 -29.94 18.95
C LEU A 354 13.49 -30.73 18.52
N ALA A 355 13.98 -30.54 17.29
CA ALA A 355 15.21 -31.18 16.80
C ALA A 355 16.46 -30.71 17.58
N VAL A 356 16.56 -29.42 17.91
CA VAL A 356 17.66 -28.88 18.74
C VAL A 356 17.55 -29.37 20.17
N GLY A 357 16.34 -29.48 20.73
CA GLY A 357 16.12 -30.03 22.07
C GLY A 357 16.51 -31.52 22.21
N HIS A 358 16.32 -32.33 21.18
CA HIS A 358 16.79 -33.72 21.16
C HIS A 358 18.29 -33.87 20.92
N GLY A 359 18.91 -33.03 20.08
CA GLY A 359 20.36 -33.03 19.89
C GLY A 359 21.14 -32.68 21.16
N VAL A 360 20.65 -31.72 21.95
CA VAL A 360 21.29 -31.30 23.21
C VAL A 360 21.15 -32.37 24.31
N ARG A 361 20.04 -33.11 24.37
CA ARG A 361 19.88 -34.23 25.33
C ARG A 361 20.74 -35.44 24.96
N SER A 362 20.94 -35.70 23.66
CA SER A 362 21.83 -36.78 23.18
C SER A 362 23.32 -36.53 23.49
N LEU A 363 23.77 -35.27 23.50
CA LEU A 363 25.15 -34.93 23.86
C LEU A 363 25.39 -34.96 25.38
N ALA A 364 24.35 -34.71 26.19
CA ALA A 364 24.45 -34.78 27.65
C ALA A 364 24.53 -36.22 28.19
N SER A 365 23.98 -37.21 27.48
CA SER A 365 24.03 -38.62 27.91
C SER A 365 25.30 -39.37 27.49
N ARG A 366 26.15 -38.78 26.64
CA ARG A 366 27.46 -39.34 26.24
C ARG A 366 28.64 -38.85 27.09
N ARG A 367 28.38 -38.02 28.10
CA ARG A 367 29.38 -37.47 29.03
C ARG A 367 29.21 -37.95 30.48
N ARG A 368 28.47 -39.05 30.70
CA ARG A 368 28.43 -39.74 31.99
C ARG A 368 29.01 -41.13 31.83
#